data_AF-A0A522TAX2-F1
#
_entry.id   AF-A0A522TAX2-F1
#
_cell.length_a   1.000
_cell.length_b   1.000
_cell.length_c   1.000
_cell.angle_alpha   90.00
_cell.angle_beta   90.00
_cell.angle_gamma   90.00
#
_symmetry.space_group_name_H-M   'P 1'
#
loop_
_entity.id
_entity.type
_entity.pdbx_description
1 polymer ?
#
loop_
_entity_poly.entity_id
_entity_poly.type
_entity_poly.pdbx_seq_one_letter_code
_entity_poly.pdbx_strand_id
1 'polypeptide(L)'
;MSVTTARALLMDELKNIYSAEKQAVRAYPRLTKAADSGELREAMQEHLEQTQAQVERLERVFERLDARASGKTCEGMRGLLEEAATQAQQIDGGPVRDAALIGALQRIEHYEIAAYGTAATMASLMGEPEIKDLLGQSLQEEKDADEKLTQVAESVNRDALAAGEGMEEEAEEEEQPASRSRRRKAA
;
A
#
# COMPACT_ATOMS: atom_id res chain seq x y z
N MET A 1 -25.90 -10.57 -9.41
CA MET A 1 -26.32 -11.99 -9.46
C MET A 1 -26.01 -12.62 -8.12
N SER A 2 -26.81 -13.56 -7.63
CA SER A 2 -26.51 -14.26 -6.38
C SER A 2 -25.40 -15.29 -6.61
N VAL A 3 -24.42 -15.33 -5.71
CA VAL A 3 -23.39 -16.36 -5.65
C VAL A 3 -23.91 -17.46 -4.74
N THR A 4 -24.12 -18.67 -5.27
CA THR A 4 -24.79 -19.76 -4.54
C THR A 4 -23.96 -21.03 -4.40
N THR A 5 -22.76 -21.07 -4.99
CA THR A 5 -21.86 -22.22 -4.90
C THR A 5 -20.44 -21.76 -4.57
N ALA A 6 -19.64 -22.63 -3.95
CA ALA A 6 -18.24 -22.34 -3.66
C ALA A 6 -17.43 -22.04 -4.94
N ARG A 7 -17.79 -22.67 -6.08
CA ARG A 7 -17.11 -22.42 -7.37
C ARG A 7 -17.44 -21.04 -7.92
N ALA A 8 -18.71 -20.64 -7.81
CA ALA A 8 -19.12 -19.29 -8.17
C ALA A 8 -18.46 -18.25 -7.26
N LEU A 9 -18.27 -18.55 -5.97
CA LEU A 9 -17.59 -17.66 -5.03
C LEU A 9 -16.10 -17.53 -5.37
N LEU A 10 -15.38 -18.63 -5.61
CA LEU A 10 -13.99 -18.59 -6.05
C LEU A 10 -13.83 -17.78 -7.34
N MET A 11 -14.74 -17.96 -8.29
CA MET A 11 -14.73 -17.19 -9.55
C MET A 11 -14.99 -15.69 -9.34
N ASP A 12 -15.86 -15.31 -8.39
CA ASP A 12 -16.05 -13.89 -8.04
C ASP A 12 -14.80 -13.32 -7.36
N GLU A 13 -14.20 -14.08 -6.44
CA GLU A 13 -12.98 -13.69 -5.74
C GLU A 13 -11.82 -13.47 -6.71
N LEU A 14 -11.55 -14.41 -7.62
CA LEU A 14 -10.50 -14.27 -8.64
C LEU A 14 -10.71 -13.05 -9.54
N LYS A 15 -11.97 -12.70 -9.84
CA LYS A 15 -12.28 -11.48 -10.61
C LYS A 15 -12.04 -10.22 -9.80
N ASN A 16 -12.37 -10.22 -8.50
CA ASN A 16 -12.07 -9.10 -7.62
C ASN A 16 -10.56 -8.91 -7.49
N ILE A 17 -9.78 -9.98 -7.26
CA ILE A 17 -8.31 -9.92 -7.20
C ILE A 17 -7.74 -9.40 -8.52
N TYR A 18 -8.10 -9.98 -9.67
CA TYR A 18 -7.61 -9.51 -10.98
C TYR A 18 -7.93 -8.04 -11.25
N SER A 19 -9.09 -7.58 -10.78
CA SER A 19 -9.46 -6.17 -10.86
C SER A 19 -8.66 -5.29 -9.91
N ALA A 20 -8.33 -5.77 -8.71
CA ALA A 20 -7.50 -5.08 -7.73
C ALA A 20 -6.08 -4.85 -8.28
N GLU A 21 -5.44 -5.92 -8.72
CA GLU A 21 -4.11 -5.96 -9.33
C GLU A 21 -3.99 -4.97 -10.51
N LYS A 22 -4.96 -5.00 -11.42
CA LYS A 22 -4.98 -4.07 -12.57
C LYS A 22 -5.22 -2.62 -12.19
N GLN A 23 -5.82 -2.35 -11.04
CA GLN A 23 -5.94 -0.99 -10.50
C GLN A 23 -4.61 -0.57 -9.87
N ALA A 24 -3.99 -1.45 -9.08
CA ALA A 24 -2.67 -1.24 -8.47
C ALA A 24 -1.60 -0.90 -9.52
N VAL A 25 -1.47 -1.72 -10.59
CA VAL A 25 -0.54 -1.46 -11.71
C VAL A 25 -0.70 -0.06 -12.32
N ARG A 26 -1.92 0.49 -12.37
CA ARG A 26 -2.16 1.83 -12.93
C ARG A 26 -1.85 2.94 -11.92
N ALA A 27 -2.03 2.68 -10.64
CA ALA A 27 -1.89 3.66 -9.57
C ALA A 27 -0.44 3.80 -9.09
N TYR A 28 0.28 2.69 -8.96
CA TYR A 28 1.64 2.63 -8.41
C TYR A 28 2.63 3.60 -9.08
N PRO A 29 2.66 3.79 -10.41
CA PRO A 29 3.56 4.77 -11.03
C PRO A 29 3.35 6.21 -10.56
N ARG A 30 2.12 6.57 -10.15
CA ARG A 30 1.83 7.91 -9.62
C ARG A 30 2.17 8.00 -8.14
N LEU A 31 1.85 6.98 -7.35
CA LEU A 31 2.18 6.94 -5.91
C LEU A 31 3.71 6.91 -5.69
N THR A 32 4.44 6.11 -6.48
CA THR A 32 5.91 6.05 -6.45
C THR A 32 6.55 7.41 -6.72
N LYS A 33 5.97 8.22 -7.62
CA LYS A 33 6.46 9.58 -7.89
C LYS A 33 6.20 10.56 -6.75
N ALA A 34 5.23 10.27 -5.88
CA ALA A 34 4.89 11.12 -4.74
C ALA A 34 5.77 10.84 -3.52
N ALA A 35 6.36 9.64 -3.42
CA ALA A 35 7.34 9.29 -2.40
C ALA A 35 8.64 10.09 -2.61
N ASP A 36 9.34 10.47 -1.56
CA ASP A 36 10.63 11.18 -1.60
C ASP A 36 11.82 10.28 -1.19
N SER A 37 11.59 9.31 -0.31
CA SER A 37 12.53 8.28 0.10
C SER A 37 12.94 7.38 -1.07
N GLY A 38 14.25 7.24 -1.26
CA GLY A 38 14.82 6.33 -2.26
C GLY A 38 14.47 4.87 -1.99
N GLU A 39 14.53 4.44 -0.73
CA GLU A 39 14.21 3.07 -0.31
C GLU A 39 12.74 2.74 -0.59
N LEU A 40 11.83 3.68 -0.29
CA LEU A 40 10.40 3.51 -0.57
C LEU A 40 10.14 3.40 -2.08
N ARG A 41 10.74 4.28 -2.89
CA ARG A 41 10.60 4.23 -4.35
C ARG A 41 11.09 2.92 -4.94
N GLU A 42 12.21 2.40 -4.44
CA GLU A 42 12.77 1.11 -4.87
C GLU A 42 11.83 -0.04 -4.53
N ALA A 43 11.33 -0.10 -3.28
CA ALA A 43 10.37 -1.12 -2.86
C ALA A 43 9.08 -1.09 -3.71
N MET A 44 8.54 0.10 -3.99
CA MET A 44 7.34 0.24 -4.84
C MET A 44 7.59 -0.14 -6.30
N GLN A 45 8.78 0.12 -6.83
CA GLN A 45 9.14 -0.24 -8.20
C GLN A 45 9.34 -1.75 -8.36
N GLU A 46 10.00 -2.38 -7.39
CA GLU A 46 10.11 -3.84 -7.29
C GLU A 46 8.73 -4.48 -7.21
N HIS A 47 7.88 -3.97 -6.32
CA HIS A 47 6.53 -4.51 -6.14
C HIS A 47 5.65 -4.30 -7.39
N LEU A 48 5.75 -3.17 -8.10
CA LEU A 48 5.05 -2.97 -9.38
C LEU A 48 5.40 -4.04 -10.43
N GLU A 49 6.64 -4.52 -10.48
CA GLU A 49 7.04 -5.61 -11.37
C GLU A 49 6.41 -6.95 -10.93
N GLN A 50 6.35 -7.20 -9.62
CA GLN A 50 5.65 -8.36 -9.05
C GLN A 50 4.15 -8.31 -9.38
N THR A 51 3.47 -7.19 -9.16
CA THR A 51 2.06 -6.96 -9.49
C THR A 51 1.75 -7.26 -10.97
N GLN A 52 2.64 -6.87 -11.89
CA GLN A 52 2.48 -7.20 -13.31
C GLN A 52 2.57 -8.72 -13.55
N ALA A 53 3.53 -9.40 -12.91
CA ALA A 53 3.65 -10.85 -12.99
C ALA A 53 2.47 -11.59 -12.34
N GLN A 54 1.89 -11.03 -11.27
CA GLN A 54 0.70 -11.53 -10.60
C GLN A 54 -0.54 -11.43 -11.51
N VAL A 55 -0.71 -10.33 -12.25
CA VAL A 55 -1.75 -10.21 -13.29
C VAL A 55 -1.63 -11.34 -14.34
N GLU A 56 -0.42 -11.59 -14.86
CA GLU A 56 -0.18 -12.70 -15.81
C GLU A 56 -0.42 -14.07 -15.16
N ARG A 57 -0.13 -14.21 -13.85
CA ARG A 57 -0.42 -15.42 -13.08
C ARG A 57 -1.92 -15.67 -12.95
N LEU A 58 -2.70 -14.64 -12.69
CA LEU A 58 -4.17 -14.74 -12.65
C LEU A 58 -4.76 -15.07 -14.02
N GLU A 59 -4.20 -14.54 -15.11
CA GLU A 59 -4.63 -14.91 -16.47
C GLU A 59 -4.45 -16.41 -16.72
N ARG A 60 -3.32 -16.99 -16.32
CA ARG A 60 -3.10 -18.45 -16.33
C ARG A 60 -4.09 -19.22 -15.45
N VAL A 61 -4.46 -18.67 -14.28
CA VAL A 61 -5.50 -19.28 -13.42
C VAL A 61 -6.86 -19.29 -14.13
N PHE A 62 -7.25 -18.18 -14.78
CA PHE A 62 -8.49 -18.10 -15.54
C PHE A 62 -8.53 -19.07 -16.72
N GLU A 63 -7.43 -19.20 -17.47
CA GLU A 63 -7.30 -20.18 -18.56
C GLU A 63 -7.53 -21.61 -18.06
N ARG A 64 -6.94 -21.97 -16.92
CA ARG A 64 -7.11 -23.30 -16.30
C ARG A 64 -8.54 -23.58 -15.86
N LEU A 65 -9.30 -22.54 -15.52
CA LEU A 65 -10.70 -22.65 -15.15
C LEU A 65 -11.66 -22.59 -16.35
N ASP A 66 -11.12 -22.54 -17.58
CA ASP A 66 -11.87 -22.32 -18.83
C ASP A 66 -12.79 -21.08 -18.71
N ALA A 67 -12.24 -20.01 -18.15
CA ALA A 67 -12.95 -18.79 -17.84
C ALA A 67 -12.22 -17.57 -18.40
N ARG A 68 -12.98 -16.52 -18.72
CA ARG A 68 -12.39 -15.25 -19.17
C ARG A 68 -11.97 -14.42 -17.96
N ALA A 69 -10.71 -13.97 -17.96
CA ALA A 69 -10.20 -12.91 -17.09
C ALA A 69 -10.94 -11.60 -17.37
N SER A 70 -12.08 -11.40 -16.71
CA SER A 70 -12.91 -10.22 -16.88
C SER A 70 -13.91 -10.10 -15.75
N GLY A 71 -14.27 -8.86 -15.43
CA GLY A 71 -15.44 -8.57 -14.64
C GLY A 71 -15.13 -7.72 -13.43
N LYS A 72 -15.97 -6.69 -13.29
CA LYS A 72 -16.24 -5.88 -12.10
C LYS A 72 -15.04 -5.12 -11.53
N THR A 73 -15.27 -3.85 -11.25
CA THR A 73 -14.34 -3.03 -10.47
C THR A 73 -14.27 -3.60 -9.05
N CYS A 74 -13.06 -3.86 -8.56
CA CYS A 74 -12.86 -4.16 -7.15
C CYS A 74 -13.01 -2.84 -6.38
N GLU A 75 -14.17 -2.67 -5.74
CA GLU A 75 -14.50 -1.45 -4.99
C GLU A 75 -13.62 -1.27 -3.75
N GLY A 76 -13.22 -2.38 -3.11
CA GLY A 76 -12.32 -2.35 -1.95
C GLY A 76 -10.96 -1.78 -2.31
N MET A 77 -10.30 -2.36 -3.34
CA MET A 77 -9.03 -1.85 -3.83
C MET A 77 -9.14 -0.41 -4.35
N ARG A 78 -10.24 -0.07 -5.04
CA ARG A 78 -10.46 1.31 -5.50
C ARG A 78 -10.42 2.30 -4.34
N GLY A 79 -11.12 2.00 -3.25
CA GLY A 79 -11.14 2.85 -2.06
C GLY A 79 -9.76 3.00 -1.42
N LEU A 80 -9.00 1.92 -1.29
CA LEU A 80 -7.64 1.95 -0.74
C LEU A 80 -6.69 2.81 -1.59
N LEU A 81 -6.76 2.67 -2.92
CA LEU A 81 -5.95 3.47 -3.84
C LEU A 81 -6.37 4.95 -3.86
N GLU A 82 -7.67 5.25 -3.74
CA GLU A 82 -8.18 6.61 -3.59
C GLU A 82 -7.70 7.26 -2.28
N GLU A 83 -7.67 6.50 -1.19
CA GLU A 83 -7.13 6.93 0.10
C GLU A 83 -5.63 7.24 -0.02
N ALA A 84 -4.83 6.32 -0.58
CA ALA A 84 -3.40 6.52 -0.80
C ALA A 84 -3.13 7.78 -1.65
N ALA A 85 -3.87 7.95 -2.75
CA ALA A 85 -3.74 9.11 -3.62
C ALA A 85 -4.15 10.42 -2.91
N THR A 86 -5.16 10.38 -2.04
CA THR A 86 -5.60 11.53 -1.25
C THR A 86 -4.52 11.94 -0.25
N GLN A 87 -3.94 10.98 0.48
CA GLN A 87 -2.86 11.24 1.44
C GLN A 87 -1.63 11.83 0.73
N ALA A 88 -1.26 11.30 -0.43
CA ALA A 88 -0.16 11.81 -1.25
C ALA A 88 -0.35 13.27 -1.72
N GLN A 89 -1.60 13.71 -1.86
CA GLN A 89 -1.95 15.07 -2.27
C GLN A 89 -2.09 16.05 -1.11
N GLN A 90 -2.56 15.58 0.06
CA GLN A 90 -2.87 16.42 1.21
C GLN A 90 -1.66 16.70 2.10
N ILE A 91 -0.69 15.79 2.13
CA ILE A 91 0.51 15.91 2.95
C ILE A 91 1.60 16.48 2.05
N ASP A 92 2.30 17.52 2.49
CA ASP A 92 3.45 18.06 1.77
C ASP A 92 4.59 17.03 1.67
N GLY A 93 5.52 17.21 0.73
CA GLY A 93 6.60 16.26 0.49
C GLY A 93 7.49 16.02 1.71
N GLY A 94 8.35 15.01 1.62
CA GLY A 94 9.26 14.61 2.68
C GLY A 94 8.73 13.48 3.55
N PRO A 95 9.37 13.24 4.70
CA PRO A 95 9.25 11.98 5.42
C PRO A 95 7.85 11.72 6.00
N VAL A 96 7.08 12.76 6.30
CA VAL A 96 5.69 12.62 6.78
C VAL A 96 4.77 12.06 5.68
N ARG A 97 4.95 12.48 4.42
CA ARG A 97 4.21 11.91 3.29
C ARG A 97 4.63 10.48 3.02
N ASP A 98 5.93 10.20 3.08
CA ASP A 98 6.44 8.84 2.88
C ASP A 98 5.90 7.87 3.94
N ALA A 99 5.84 8.28 5.21
CA ALA A 99 5.22 7.50 6.27
C ALA A 99 3.74 7.21 5.99
N ALA A 100 2.99 8.21 5.52
CA ALA A 100 1.59 8.04 5.14
C ALA A 100 1.41 7.11 3.94
N LEU A 101 2.27 7.23 2.92
CA LEU A 101 2.30 6.36 1.75
C LEU A 101 2.58 4.91 2.14
N ILE A 102 3.59 4.66 2.99
CA ILE A 102 3.89 3.32 3.50
C ILE A 102 2.67 2.72 4.19
N GLY A 103 2.05 3.47 5.11
CA GLY A 103 0.86 2.98 5.80
C GLY A 103 -0.29 2.65 4.84
N ALA A 104 -0.47 3.43 3.77
CA ALA A 104 -1.48 3.16 2.75
C ALA A 104 -1.16 1.90 1.92
N LEU A 105 0.11 1.72 1.55
CA LEU A 105 0.59 0.54 0.82
C LEU A 105 0.43 -0.73 1.67
N GLN A 106 0.79 -0.70 2.95
CA GLN A 106 0.56 -1.86 3.83
C GLN A 106 -0.93 -2.24 3.92
N ARG A 107 -1.85 -1.27 3.92
CA ARG A 107 -3.30 -1.56 3.88
C ARG A 107 -3.72 -2.24 2.56
N ILE A 108 -3.06 -1.90 1.45
CA ILE A 108 -3.24 -2.55 0.15
C ILE A 108 -2.71 -3.99 0.22
N GLU A 109 -1.48 -4.21 0.70
CA GLU A 109 -0.90 -5.55 0.85
C GLU A 109 -1.78 -6.45 1.73
N HIS A 110 -2.25 -5.94 2.87
CA HIS A 110 -3.12 -6.69 3.77
C HIS A 110 -4.46 -7.10 3.12
N TYR A 111 -5.01 -6.26 2.23
CA TYR A 111 -6.18 -6.62 1.45
C TYR A 111 -5.88 -7.80 0.51
N GLU A 112 -4.75 -7.76 -0.19
CA GLU A 112 -4.35 -8.78 -1.16
C GLU A 112 -3.94 -10.10 -0.48
N ILE A 113 -3.21 -10.03 0.65
CA ILE A 113 -2.90 -11.20 1.50
C ILE A 113 -4.18 -11.92 1.93
N ALA A 114 -5.21 -11.17 2.34
CA ALA A 114 -6.49 -11.76 2.73
C ALA A 114 -7.22 -12.39 1.53
N ALA A 115 -7.24 -11.71 0.38
CA ALA A 115 -7.91 -12.18 -0.82
C ALA A 115 -7.25 -13.43 -1.41
N TYR A 116 -5.93 -13.40 -1.63
CA TYR A 116 -5.16 -14.54 -2.11
C TYR A 116 -5.19 -15.72 -1.14
N GLY A 117 -5.06 -15.47 0.17
CA GLY A 117 -5.16 -16.51 1.19
C GLY A 117 -6.50 -17.24 1.16
N THR A 118 -7.59 -16.49 0.97
CA THR A 118 -8.94 -17.04 0.81
C THR A 118 -9.05 -17.87 -0.47
N ALA A 119 -8.67 -17.30 -1.62
CA ALA A 119 -8.79 -17.95 -2.91
C ALA A 119 -7.92 -19.23 -3.02
N ALA A 120 -6.68 -19.20 -2.52
CA ALA A 120 -5.78 -20.35 -2.51
C ALA A 120 -6.32 -21.50 -1.65
N THR A 121 -6.89 -21.17 -0.48
CA THR A 121 -7.52 -22.16 0.41
C THR A 121 -8.74 -22.80 -0.27
N MET A 122 -9.59 -22.00 -0.90
CA MET A 122 -10.73 -22.51 -1.66
C MET A 122 -10.28 -23.44 -2.79
N ALA A 123 -9.31 -23.02 -3.61
CA ALA A 123 -8.76 -23.85 -4.69
C ALA A 123 -8.23 -25.20 -4.16
N SER A 124 -7.51 -25.19 -3.03
CA SER A 124 -7.03 -26.41 -2.38
C SER A 124 -8.17 -27.37 -2.03
N LEU A 125 -9.22 -26.86 -1.37
CA LEU A 125 -10.36 -27.67 -0.91
C LEU A 125 -11.22 -28.19 -2.07
N MET A 126 -11.12 -27.56 -3.24
CA MET A 126 -11.81 -27.96 -4.46
C MET A 126 -11.03 -28.99 -5.29
N GLY A 127 -9.83 -29.39 -4.84
CA GLY A 127 -8.99 -30.33 -5.56
C GLY A 127 -8.27 -29.70 -6.76
N GLU A 128 -7.97 -28.40 -6.70
CA GLU A 128 -7.27 -27.64 -7.74
C GLU A 128 -5.84 -27.26 -7.28
N PRO A 129 -4.92 -28.23 -7.11
CA PRO A 129 -3.61 -27.98 -6.50
C PRO A 129 -2.76 -27.00 -7.32
N GLU A 130 -2.83 -27.07 -8.65
CA GLU A 130 -2.07 -26.18 -9.53
C GLU A 130 -2.54 -24.74 -9.43
N ILE A 131 -3.85 -24.50 -9.25
CA ILE A 131 -4.40 -23.16 -9.02
C ILE A 131 -3.97 -22.66 -7.63
N LYS A 132 -4.05 -23.53 -6.61
CA LYS A 132 -3.58 -23.19 -5.26
C LYS A 132 -2.10 -22.80 -5.25
N ASP A 133 -1.25 -23.47 -6.02
CA ASP A 133 0.18 -23.16 -6.08
C ASP A 133 0.44 -21.82 -6.78
N LEU A 134 -0.28 -21.51 -7.87
CA LEU A 134 -0.21 -20.20 -8.52
C LEU A 134 -0.65 -19.07 -7.56
N LEU A 135 -1.81 -19.21 -6.93
CA LEU A 135 -2.30 -18.20 -5.97
C LEU A 135 -1.40 -18.09 -4.74
N GLY A 136 -0.83 -19.21 -4.29
CA GLY A 136 0.11 -19.25 -3.17
C GLY A 136 1.44 -18.54 -3.47
N GLN A 137 1.86 -18.51 -4.74
CA GLN A 137 3.03 -17.74 -5.15
C GLN A 137 2.77 -16.23 -5.02
N SER A 138 1.65 -15.71 -5.55
CA SER A 138 1.28 -14.30 -5.37
C SER A 138 1.15 -13.95 -3.88
N LEU A 139 0.48 -14.82 -3.10
CA LEU A 139 0.33 -14.62 -1.66
C LEU A 139 1.67 -14.46 -0.93
N GLN A 140 2.71 -15.18 -1.35
CA GLN A 140 4.02 -15.05 -0.72
C GLN A 140 4.70 -13.74 -1.14
N GLU A 141 4.57 -13.35 -2.41
CA GLU A 141 5.07 -12.07 -2.92
C GLU A 141 4.45 -10.89 -2.14
N GLU A 142 3.14 -10.90 -1.86
CA GLU A 142 2.50 -9.80 -1.09
C GLU A 142 2.98 -9.75 0.36
N LYS A 143 3.24 -10.90 0.97
CA LYS A 143 3.78 -10.96 2.33
C LYS A 143 5.20 -10.42 2.39
N ASP A 144 6.02 -10.78 1.40
CA ASP A 144 7.39 -10.31 1.30
C ASP A 144 7.41 -8.79 1.03
N ALA A 145 6.46 -8.28 0.24
CA ALA A 145 6.28 -6.85 0.00
C ALA A 145 5.87 -6.09 1.27
N ASP A 146 4.90 -6.59 2.05
CA ASP A 146 4.50 -6.01 3.34
C ASP A 146 5.65 -6.03 4.37
N GLU A 147 6.43 -7.11 4.42
CA GLU A 147 7.61 -7.19 5.28
C GLU A 147 8.67 -6.16 4.86
N LYS A 148 8.92 -6.01 3.54
CA LYS A 148 9.81 -4.98 3.00
C LYS A 148 9.33 -3.57 3.37
N LEU A 149 8.03 -3.28 3.21
CA LEU A 149 7.45 -2.00 3.60
C LEU A 149 7.60 -1.74 5.10
N THR A 150 7.45 -2.77 5.94
CA THR A 150 7.67 -2.66 7.39
C THR A 150 9.12 -2.28 7.71
N GLN A 151 10.09 -2.86 7.02
CA GLN A 151 11.51 -2.51 7.19
C GLN A 151 11.79 -1.06 6.79
N VAL A 152 11.24 -0.59 5.66
CA VAL A 152 11.36 0.81 5.23
C VAL A 152 10.62 1.76 6.19
N ALA A 153 9.52 1.30 6.80
CA ALA A 153 8.76 2.09 7.77
C ALA A 153 9.61 2.48 8.99
N GLU A 154 10.53 1.63 9.44
CA GLU A 154 11.36 1.91 10.62
C GLU A 154 12.26 3.15 10.43
N SER A 155 12.88 3.28 9.24
CA SER A 155 13.72 4.44 8.91
C SER A 155 12.85 5.67 8.65
N VAL A 156 11.85 5.55 7.78
CA VAL A 156 10.99 6.66 7.36
C VAL A 156 10.19 7.26 8.51
N ASN A 157 9.64 6.43 9.40
CA ASN A 157 8.89 6.95 10.56
C ASN A 157 9.78 7.69 11.53
N ARG A 158 11.06 7.31 11.67
CA ARG A 158 12.02 8.06 12.50
C ARG A 158 12.26 9.45 11.93
N ASP A 159 12.46 9.55 10.62
CA ASP A 159 12.65 10.82 9.94
C ASP A 159 11.38 11.68 10.01
N ALA A 160 10.20 11.06 9.93
CA ALA A 160 8.91 11.75 10.04
C ALA A 160 8.69 12.35 11.44
N LEU A 161 9.09 11.63 12.50
CA LEU A 161 9.02 12.13 13.87
C LEU A 161 9.97 13.32 14.09
N ALA A 162 11.22 13.22 13.59
CA ALA A 162 12.21 14.28 13.71
C ALA A 162 11.81 15.57 12.96
N ALA A 163 11.04 15.46 11.86
CA ALA A 163 10.56 16.62 11.12
C ALA A 163 9.56 17.49 11.91
N GLY A 164 8.88 16.94 12.92
CA GLY A 164 7.98 17.69 13.81
C GLY A 164 8.71 18.41 14.96
N GLU A 165 9.79 17.81 15.47
CA GLU A 165 10.53 18.33 16.64
C GLU A 165 11.32 19.60 16.31
N GLY A 166 11.84 19.74 15.08
CA GLY A 166 12.58 20.94 14.66
C GLY A 166 11.75 22.22 14.55
N MET A 167 10.43 22.11 14.43
CA MET A 167 9.53 23.28 14.41
C MET A 167 9.17 23.78 15.81
N GLU A 168 9.21 22.93 16.83
CA GLU A 168 8.92 23.32 18.21
C GLU A 168 10.12 24.03 18.86
N GLU A 169 11.36 23.62 18.56
CA GLU A 169 12.56 24.29 19.07
C GLU A 169 12.75 25.72 18.51
N GLU A 170 12.43 25.96 17.23
CA GLU A 170 12.49 27.32 16.65
C GLU A 170 11.42 28.26 17.24
N ALA A 171 10.26 27.74 17.64
CA ALA A 171 9.21 28.52 18.29
C ALA A 171 9.57 28.91 19.74
N GLU A 172 10.33 28.07 20.46
CA GLU A 172 10.81 28.37 21.81
C GLU A 172 11.98 29.39 21.83
N GLU A 173 12.82 29.45 20.79
CA GLU A 173 13.89 30.45 20.71
C GLU A 173 13.38 31.88 20.40
N GLU A 174 12.26 32.04 19.69
CA GLU A 174 11.66 33.36 19.43
C GLU A 174 10.95 33.97 20.67
N GLU A 175 10.65 33.18 21.72
CA GLU A 175 9.87 33.62 22.90
C GLU A 175 10.73 34.12 24.09
N GLN A 176 12.04 34.38 23.92
CA GLN A 176 12.86 34.96 24.99
C GLN A 176 12.65 36.49 25.12
N PRO A 177 12.17 37.02 26.28
CA PRO A 177 11.86 38.43 26.41
C PRO A 177 13.13 39.28 26.61
N ALA A 178 13.24 40.36 25.84
CA ALA A 178 14.26 41.40 25.99
C ALA A 178 14.35 41.88 27.45
N SER A 179 15.47 41.56 28.11
CA SER A 179 15.67 41.85 29.53
C SER A 179 15.69 43.36 29.82
N ARG A 180 15.05 43.70 30.94
CA ARG A 180 14.88 45.03 31.53
C ARG A 180 16.21 45.79 31.71
N SER A 181 16.34 46.97 31.11
CA SER A 181 17.27 48.00 31.60
C SER A 181 16.55 48.98 32.52
N ARG A 182 16.72 48.79 33.84
CA ARG A 182 16.50 49.84 34.84
C ARG A 182 17.75 50.72 34.89
N ARG A 183 17.62 52.03 34.73
CA ARG A 183 18.45 52.98 35.50
C ARG A 183 17.70 54.25 35.88
N ARG A 184 17.84 54.56 37.17
CA ARG A 184 17.18 55.60 37.97
C ARG A 184 17.92 56.94 37.88
N LYS A 185 17.12 58.01 38.09
CA LYS A 185 17.28 59.18 38.99
C LYS A 185 18.01 60.47 38.57
N ALA A 186 17.35 61.55 39.04
CA ALA A 186 17.78 62.90 39.44
C ALA A 186 18.06 63.90 38.31
N ALA A 187 17.67 65.17 38.36
CA ALA A 187 17.24 66.04 39.47
C ALA A 187 16.05 66.94 39.06
#